data_AF-A0A1V6DW75-F1
#
_entry.id   AF-A0A1V6DW75-F1
#
_cell.length_a   1.000
_cell.length_b   1.000
_cell.length_c   1.000
_cell.angle_alpha   90.00
_cell.angle_beta   90.00
_cell.angle_gamma   90.00
#
_symmetry.space_group_name_H-M   'P 1'
#
loop_
_entity.id
_entity.type
_entity.pdbx_description
1 polymer ?
#
loop_
_entity_poly.entity_id
_entity_poly.type
_entity_poly.pdbx_seq_one_letter_code
_entity_poly.pdbx_strand_id
1 'polypeptide(L)'
;MKIIIDNQRLGGASPAQWLRRAGYTLINDRQRGQESFVRRLSRDFYPRFHLYVQEREGGGYFFNLHLDHKKASYEGQSRHSADYDGEMVEQEAARLSSLLLPPSVSSAPIAGGNIQADVLTTLKPSFKPPLAPKRSWWQRLFS
;
A
#
# COMPACT_ATOMS: atom_id res chain seq x y z
N MET A 1 10.26 1.54 6.43
CA MET A 1 9.20 2.53 6.24
C MET A 1 7.99 2.24 7.14
N LYS A 2 7.42 3.26 7.78
CA LYS A 2 6.21 3.13 8.61
C LYS A 2 5.05 3.86 7.96
N ILE A 3 3.94 3.15 7.74
CA ILE A 3 2.71 3.70 7.15
C ILE A 3 1.62 3.69 8.21
N ILE A 4 0.90 4.80 8.34
CA ILE A 4 -0.20 4.97 9.29
C ILE A 4 -1.48 5.07 8.48
N ILE A 5 -2.46 4.20 8.76
CA ILE A 5 -3.71 4.17 8.02
C ILE A 5 -4.88 4.08 8.99
N ASP A 6 -5.83 5.00 8.85
CA ASP A 6 -7.06 4.97 9.64
C ASP A 6 -8.01 3.88 9.14
N ASN A 7 -8.77 3.28 10.05
CA ASN A 7 -9.69 2.19 9.71
C ASN A 7 -10.70 2.57 8.62
N GLN A 8 -11.14 3.83 8.58
CA GLN A 8 -12.06 4.34 7.57
C GLN A 8 -11.50 4.23 6.14
N ARG A 9 -10.17 4.35 5.97
CA ARG A 9 -9.51 4.29 4.66
C ARG A 9 -9.39 2.87 4.12
N LEU A 10 -9.57 1.86 4.97
CA LEU A 10 -9.65 0.45 4.59
C LEU A 10 -11.06 0.03 4.12
N GLY A 11 -12.05 0.91 4.22
CA GLY A 11 -13.41 0.64 3.71
C GLY A 11 -14.15 -0.46 4.45
N GLY A 12 -13.85 -0.65 5.73
CA GLY A 12 -14.44 -1.73 6.54
C GLY A 12 -13.85 -3.12 6.29
N ALA A 13 -12.85 -3.25 5.41
CA ALA A 13 -12.09 -4.50 5.28
C ALA A 13 -11.06 -4.63 6.41
N SER A 14 -10.81 -5.86 6.87
CA SER A 14 -9.72 -6.09 7.83
C SER A 14 -8.35 -5.86 7.18
N PRO A 15 -7.31 -5.49 7.94
CA PRO A 15 -5.95 -5.33 7.40
C PRO A 15 -5.47 -6.55 6.61
N ALA A 16 -5.77 -7.76 7.11
CA ALA A 16 -5.46 -9.01 6.43
C ALA A 16 -6.16 -9.13 5.07
N GLN A 17 -7.45 -8.79 4.98
CA GLN A 17 -8.18 -8.83 3.71
C GLN A 17 -7.64 -7.82 2.71
N TRP A 18 -7.31 -6.61 3.18
CA TRP A 18 -6.73 -5.56 2.34
C TRP A 18 -5.34 -5.96 1.82
N LEU A 19 -4.47 -6.48 2.68
CA LEU A 19 -3.14 -6.95 2.32
C LEU A 19 -3.17 -8.15 1.35
N ARG A 20 -4.12 -9.07 1.51
CA ARG A 20 -4.32 -10.17 0.56
C ARG A 20 -4.65 -9.67 -0.84
N ARG A 21 -5.52 -8.64 -0.96
CA ARG A 21 -5.81 -7.99 -2.25
C ARG A 21 -4.58 -7.27 -2.81
N ALA A 22 -3.71 -6.75 -1.94
CA ALA A 22 -2.45 -6.12 -2.33
C ALA A 22 -1.33 -7.13 -2.71
N GLY A 23 -1.60 -8.43 -2.67
CA GLY A 23 -0.66 -9.49 -3.06
C GLY A 23 0.25 -9.99 -1.93
N TYR A 24 -0.08 -9.66 -0.68
CA TYR A 24 0.64 -10.16 0.48
C TYR A 24 0.05 -11.48 0.98
N THR A 25 0.92 -12.36 1.46
CA THR A 25 0.57 -13.63 2.09
C THR A 25 0.84 -13.54 3.59
N LEU A 26 -0.11 -13.99 4.39
CA LEU A 26 0.05 -14.10 5.84
C LEU A 26 1.07 -15.19 6.17
N ILE A 27 2.03 -14.86 7.04
CA ILE A 27 2.95 -15.79 7.67
C ILE A 27 2.75 -15.66 9.17
N ASN A 28 2.60 -16.80 9.83
CA ASN A 28 2.54 -16.87 11.27
C ASN A 28 3.91 -17.28 11.80
N ASP A 29 4.59 -16.38 12.49
CA ASP A 29 5.81 -16.72 13.23
C ASP A 29 5.43 -17.43 14.53
N ARG A 30 5.46 -18.76 14.47
CA ARG A 30 5.16 -19.62 15.62
C ARG A 30 6.03 -19.35 16.85
N GLN A 31 7.22 -18.78 16.68
CA GLN A 31 8.12 -18.50 17.80
C GLN A 31 7.80 -17.18 18.50
N ARG A 32 7.25 -16.20 17.78
CA ARG A 32 6.94 -14.87 18.32
C ARG A 32 5.45 -14.63 18.55
N GLY A 33 4.58 -15.51 18.05
CA GLY A 33 3.13 -15.35 18.12
C GLY A 33 2.63 -14.10 17.38
N GLN A 34 3.45 -13.54 16.49
CA GLN A 34 3.13 -12.33 15.73
C GLN A 34 2.81 -12.70 14.29
N GLU A 35 1.67 -12.21 13.83
CA GLU A 35 1.26 -12.30 12.44
C GLU A 35 2.03 -11.27 11.61
N SER A 36 2.61 -11.71 10.52
CA SER A 36 3.28 -10.84 9.57
C SER A 36 2.88 -11.17 8.14
N PHE A 37 3.09 -10.22 7.24
CA PHE A 37 2.68 -10.33 5.86
C PHE A 37 3.90 -10.22 4.97
N VAL A 38 3.99 -11.08 3.95
CA VAL A 38 5.09 -11.01 2.99
C VAL A 38 4.61 -10.96 1.55
N ARG A 39 5.39 -10.27 0.72
CA ARG A 39 5.24 -10.27 -0.73
C ARG A 39 6.61 -10.54 -1.35
N ARG A 40 6.72 -11.66 -2.06
CA ARG A 40 7.96 -12.05 -2.76
C ARG A 40 8.11 -11.24 -4.04
N LEU A 41 9.33 -10.80 -4.33
CA LEU A 41 9.67 -10.09 -5.57
C LEU A 41 10.20 -11.03 -6.66
N SER A 42 10.68 -12.20 -6.27
CA SER A 42 11.21 -13.23 -7.16
C SER A 42 10.53 -14.58 -6.87
N ARG A 43 10.91 -15.61 -7.65
CA ARG A 43 10.51 -17.00 -7.37
C ARG A 43 11.16 -17.55 -6.09
N ASP A 44 12.29 -16.97 -5.72
CA ASP A 44 13.05 -17.35 -4.54
C ASP A 44 12.42 -16.80 -3.25
N PHE A 45 13.01 -17.16 -2.10
CA PHE A 45 12.54 -16.68 -0.80
C PHE A 45 12.83 -15.19 -0.56
N TYR A 46 13.85 -14.66 -1.23
CA TYR A 46 14.32 -13.28 -1.12
C TYR A 46 14.70 -12.75 -2.52
N PRO A 47 14.63 -11.43 -2.76
CA PRO A 47 14.16 -10.40 -1.85
C PRO A 47 12.62 -10.42 -1.68
N ARG A 48 12.16 -10.03 -0.49
CA ARG A 48 10.73 -9.96 -0.17
C ARG A 48 10.40 -8.74 0.68
N PHE A 49 9.25 -8.15 0.43
CA PHE A 49 8.67 -7.22 1.37
C PHE A 49 8.14 -7.99 2.57
N HIS A 50 8.39 -7.46 3.74
CA HIS A 50 7.91 -8.00 4.99
C HIS A 50 7.25 -6.86 5.76
N LEU A 51 6.03 -7.11 6.21
CA LEU A 51 5.13 -6.11 6.74
C LEU A 51 4.53 -6.61 8.06
N TYR A 52 4.69 -5.82 9.11
CA TYR A 52 4.05 -6.03 10.40
C TYR A 52 2.87 -5.07 10.55
N VAL A 53 1.74 -5.59 11.01
CA VAL A 53 0.54 -4.80 11.31
C VAL A 53 0.39 -4.70 12.82
N GLN A 54 0.21 -3.50 13.34
CA GLN A 54 -0.09 -3.26 14.74
C GLN A 54 -1.30 -2.32 14.82
N GLU A 55 -2.22 -2.61 15.73
CA GLU A 55 -3.35 -1.71 15.97
C GLU A 55 -2.90 -0.47 16.73
N ARG A 56 -3.58 0.65 16.49
CA ARG A 56 -3.34 1.91 17.20
C ARG A 56 -4.42 2.16 18.23
N GLU A 57 -4.01 2.65 19.40
CA GLU A 57 -4.92 3.31 20.33
C GLU A 57 -5.54 4.54 19.64
N GLY A 58 -6.86 4.64 19.67
CA GLY A 58 -7.63 5.68 18.96
C GLY A 58 -8.10 5.29 17.56
N GLY A 59 -7.85 4.06 17.12
CA GLY A 59 -8.32 3.53 15.84
C GLY A 59 -7.32 3.65 14.70
N GLY A 60 -7.36 2.69 13.78
CA GLY A 60 -6.40 2.57 12.68
C GLY A 60 -5.24 1.63 13.00
N TYR A 61 -4.27 1.60 12.08
CA TYR A 61 -3.23 0.58 12.05
C TYR A 61 -1.87 1.18 11.67
N PHE A 62 -0.82 0.67 12.29
CA PHE A 62 0.57 0.84 11.91
C PHE A 62 1.01 -0.31 11.03
N PHE A 63 1.48 0.00 9.83
CA PHE A 63 2.11 -0.95 8.92
C PHE A 63 3.61 -0.64 8.88
N ASN A 64 4.42 -1.53 9.43
CA ASN A 64 5.88 -1.43 9.38
C ASN A 64 6.38 -2.29 8.22
N LEU A 65 6.81 -1.64 7.14
CA LEU A 65 7.26 -2.24 5.89
C LEU A 65 8.77 -2.16 5.76
N HIS A 66 9.41 -3.29 5.46
CA HIS A 66 10.83 -3.38 5.15
C HIS A 66 11.12 -4.40 4.04
N LEU A 67 12.26 -4.23 3.37
CA LEU A 67 12.74 -5.15 2.34
C LEU A 67 13.78 -6.11 2.92
N ASP A 68 13.45 -7.40 2.98
CA ASP A 68 14.39 -8.44 3.36
C ASP A 68 15.20 -8.89 2.13
N HIS A 69 16.53 -8.73 2.17
CA HIS A 69 17.44 -9.17 1.10
C HIS A 69 17.89 -10.63 1.20
N LYS A 70 17.98 -11.19 2.42
CA LYS A 70 18.48 -12.55 2.66
C LYS A 70 17.83 -13.18 3.89
N LYS A 71 17.95 -14.51 4.00
CA LYS A 71 17.54 -15.25 5.20
C LYS A 71 18.34 -14.77 6.41
N ALA A 72 17.67 -14.63 7.54
CA ALA A 72 18.35 -14.40 8.81
C ALA A 72 19.27 -15.60 9.10
N SER A 73 20.58 -15.37 9.08
CA SER A 73 21.59 -16.29 9.60
C SER A 73 21.74 -15.99 11.08
N TYR A 74 21.13 -16.79 11.96
CA TYR A 74 21.31 -16.64 13.39
C TYR A 74 22.40 -17.59 13.89
N GLU A 75 23.56 -17.02 14.24
CA GLU A 75 24.17 -17.16 15.55
C GLU A 75 24.65 -15.75 15.98
N GLY A 76 23.96 -15.12 16.94
CA GLY A 76 24.53 -14.03 17.74
C GLY A 76 24.30 -12.55 17.35
N GLN A 77 23.81 -12.16 16.17
CA GLN A 77 23.52 -10.74 15.87
C GLN A 77 22.19 -10.50 15.17
N SER A 78 21.42 -9.54 15.70
CA SER A 78 19.96 -9.41 15.53
C SER A 78 19.50 -8.20 14.72
N ARG A 79 20.29 -7.70 13.76
CA ARG A 79 19.80 -6.60 12.92
C ARG A 79 20.03 -6.92 11.45
N HIS A 80 18.92 -7.25 10.80
CA HIS A 80 18.78 -7.50 9.38
C HIS A 80 19.55 -6.47 8.54
N SER A 81 20.07 -6.89 7.39
CA SER A 81 20.29 -5.99 6.25
C SER A 81 18.92 -5.64 5.62
N ALA A 82 17.99 -5.19 6.46
CA ALA A 82 16.69 -4.70 6.05
C ALA A 82 16.91 -3.28 5.55
N ASP A 83 16.57 -3.05 4.29
CA ASP A 83 16.50 -1.70 3.79
C ASP A 83 15.13 -1.15 4.17
N TYR A 84 15.15 -0.11 4.99
CA TYR A 84 13.95 0.55 5.49
C TYR A 84 13.53 1.72 4.61
N ASP A 85 14.45 2.26 3.79
CA ASP A 85 14.31 3.55 3.11
C ASP A 85 14.80 3.53 1.63
N GLY A 86 15.01 2.34 1.06
CA GLY A 86 15.32 2.22 -0.37
C GLY A 86 14.14 2.58 -1.27
N GLU A 87 14.43 3.02 -2.49
CA GLU A 87 13.45 3.41 -3.51
C GLU A 87 12.34 2.36 -3.70
N MET A 88 12.67 1.07 -3.61
CA MET A 88 11.69 -0.02 -3.72
C MET A 88 10.66 -0.01 -2.59
N VAL A 89 11.07 0.33 -1.36
CA VAL A 89 10.16 0.39 -0.20
C VAL A 89 9.24 1.60 -0.32
N GLU A 90 9.76 2.74 -0.80
CA GLU A 90 8.96 3.94 -1.05
C GLU A 90 7.93 3.72 -2.16
N GLN A 91 8.35 3.10 -3.27
CA GLN A 91 7.46 2.75 -4.38
C GLN A 91 6.35 1.79 -3.91
N GLU A 92 6.68 0.81 -3.06
CA GLU A 92 5.67 -0.09 -2.51
C GLU A 92 4.74 0.62 -1.52
N ALA A 93 5.25 1.52 -0.69
CA ALA A 93 4.43 2.33 0.20
C ALA A 93 3.47 3.24 -0.59
N ALA A 94 3.93 3.83 -1.70
CA ALA A 94 3.11 4.62 -2.60
C ALA A 94 2.05 3.76 -3.29
N ARG A 95 2.42 2.56 -3.76
CA ARG A 95 1.49 1.59 -4.35
C ARG A 95 0.41 1.18 -3.35
N LEU A 96 0.77 0.84 -2.12
CA LEU A 96 -0.17 0.52 -1.05
C LEU A 96 -1.11 1.69 -0.77
N SER A 97 -0.58 2.91 -0.70
CA SER A 97 -1.38 4.12 -0.49
C SER A 97 -2.38 4.36 -1.62
N SER A 98 -2.04 4.02 -2.87
CA SER A 98 -2.96 4.13 -4.01
C SER A 98 -4.14 3.14 -3.97
N LEU A 99 -4.04 2.05 -3.19
CA LEU A 99 -5.11 1.07 -3.00
C LEU A 99 -6.08 1.45 -1.87
N LEU A 100 -5.81 2.54 -1.16
CA LEU A 100 -6.71 3.04 -0.14
C LEU A 100 -7.91 3.72 -0.78
N LEU A 101 -9.04 3.65 -0.10
CA LEU A 101 -10.20 4.43 -0.51
C LEU A 101 -9.85 5.92 -0.43
N PRO A 102 -10.37 6.74 -1.37
CA PRO A 102 -10.25 8.18 -1.25
C PRO A 102 -10.83 8.61 0.10
N PRO A 103 -10.26 9.65 0.75
CA PRO A 103 -10.89 10.19 1.94
C PRO A 103 -12.34 10.48 1.59
N SER A 104 -13.28 9.89 2.33
CA SER A 104 -14.70 10.09 2.09
C SER A 104 -14.92 11.59 2.05
N VAL A 105 -15.18 12.12 0.85
CA VAL A 105 -15.63 13.50 0.70
C VAL A 105 -16.90 13.55 1.52
N SER A 106 -16.80 14.17 2.69
CA SER A 106 -17.93 14.42 3.58
C SER A 106 -19.03 14.96 2.69
N SER A 107 -20.15 14.22 2.63
CA SER A 107 -21.34 14.65 1.93
C SER A 107 -21.67 16.05 2.42
N ALA A 108 -21.32 17.06 1.63
CA ALA A 108 -21.87 18.39 1.79
C ALA A 108 -23.40 18.21 1.86
N PRO A 109 -24.10 18.92 2.76
CA PRO A 109 -25.53 18.75 2.91
C PRO A 109 -26.16 19.03 1.53
N ILE A 110 -26.75 17.99 0.94
CA ILE A 110 -27.60 18.14 -0.23
C ILE A 110 -28.80 18.93 0.28
N ALA A 111 -28.74 20.25 0.09
CA ALA A 111 -29.87 21.13 0.29
C ALA A 111 -31.04 20.57 -0.53
N GLY A 112 -32.16 20.31 0.16
CA GLY A 112 -33.32 19.61 -0.37
C GLY A 112 -33.74 20.13 -1.75
N GLY A 113 -33.74 19.22 -2.72
CA GLY A 113 -34.16 19.48 -4.09
C GLY A 113 -34.59 18.18 -4.75
N ASN A 114 -35.85 17.82 -4.48
CA ASN A 114 -36.76 16.91 -5.20
C ASN A 114 -36.18 15.71 -5.99
N ILE A 115 -36.53 14.50 -5.53
CA ILE A 115 -36.26 13.22 -6.18
C ILE A 115 -37.27 13.02 -7.32
N GLN A 116 -36.78 13.02 -8.57
CA GLN A 116 -37.24 12.22 -9.72
C GLN A 116 -36.77 12.88 -11.03
N ALA A 117 -35.65 12.41 -11.59
CA ALA A 117 -35.40 12.29 -13.03
C ALA A 117 -33.94 11.87 -13.28
N ASP A 118 -33.77 10.74 -13.95
CA ASP A 118 -32.73 10.49 -14.95
C ASP A 118 -31.26 10.79 -14.61
N VAL A 119 -30.56 9.80 -14.03
CA VAL A 119 -29.09 9.73 -14.08
C VAL A 119 -28.60 8.37 -14.61
N LEU A 120 -29.35 7.76 -15.53
CA LEU A 120 -28.88 6.64 -16.35
C LEU A 120 -28.26 7.10 -17.69
N THR A 121 -28.21 8.41 -17.95
CA THR A 121 -27.85 8.95 -19.29
C THR A 121 -26.60 9.85 -19.34
N THR A 122 -25.83 10.01 -18.26
CA THR A 122 -24.61 10.84 -18.29
C THR A 122 -23.34 10.02 -18.03
N LEU A 123 -23.15 8.95 -18.81
CA LEU A 123 -21.82 8.38 -19.02
C LEU A 123 -21.30 8.82 -20.39
N LYS A 124 -20.72 10.03 -20.46
CA LYS A 124 -19.76 10.35 -21.53
C LYS A 124 -18.39 9.86 -21.08
N PRO A 125 -17.78 8.85 -21.71
CA PRO A 125 -16.38 8.53 -21.44
C PRO A 125 -15.52 9.70 -21.96
N SER A 126 -14.95 10.48 -21.05
CA SER A 126 -13.91 11.45 -21.38
C SER A 126 -12.62 10.67 -21.63
N PHE A 127 -12.37 10.32 -22.89
CA PHE A 127 -11.11 9.72 -23.32
C PHE A 127 -10.03 10.81 -23.28
N LYS A 128 -9.20 10.82 -22.24
CA LYS A 128 -7.97 11.62 -22.23
C LYS A 128 -6.93 10.88 -23.08
N PRO A 129 -6.39 11.47 -24.16
CA PRO A 129 -5.27 10.85 -24.87
C PRO A 129 -4.05 10.75 -23.93
N PRO A 130 -3.18 9.73 -24.11
CA PRO A 130 -1.99 9.57 -23.28
C PRO A 130 -1.10 10.81 -23.39
N LEU A 131 -0.70 11.37 -22.25
CA LEU A 131 0.31 12.42 -22.20
C LEU A 131 1.61 11.89 -22.82
N ALA A 132 2.18 12.67 -23.73
CA ALA A 132 3.50 12.42 -24.30
C ALA A 132 4.56 12.22 -23.19
N PRO A 133 5.54 11.33 -23.38
CA PRO A 133 6.58 11.09 -22.38
C PRO A 133 7.39 12.38 -22.16
N LYS A 134 7.42 12.87 -20.92
CA LYS A 134 8.30 13.97 -20.52
C LYS A 134 9.75 13.46 -20.61
N ARG A 135 10.55 14.11 -21.46
CA ARG A 135 11.99 13.81 -21.62
C ARG A 135 12.70 13.93 -20.26
N SER A 136 13.41 12.87 -19.90
CA SER A 136 14.25 12.79 -18.69
C SER A 136 15.39 13.82 -18.77
N TRP A 137 15.72 14.43 -17.64
CA TRP A 137 16.79 15.42 -17.48
C TRP A 137 18.14 14.96 -18.05
N TRP A 138 18.42 13.65 -18.02
CA TRP A 138 19.65 13.05 -18.54
C TRP A 138 19.75 13.02 -20.08
N GLN A 139 18.63 13.14 -20.82
CA GLN A 139 18.65 13.19 -22.30
C GLN A 139 19.06 14.56 -22.86
N ARG A 140 19.25 15.59 -22.02
CA ARG A 140 19.71 16.93 -22.43
C ARG A 140 21.23 17.12 -22.32
N LEU A 141 21.96 16.13 -21.80
CA LEU A 141 23.42 16.22 -21.58
C LEU A 141 24.27 15.46 -22.62
N PHE A 142 23.64 14.71 -23.53
CA PHE A 142 24.34 13.91 -24.55
C PHE A 142 23.71 14.01 -25.96
N SER A 143 23.19 15.17 -26.33
CA SER A 143 22.79 15.48 -27.72
C SER A 143 23.25 16.86 -28.12
#